data_AF-A0A8R1EPC3-F1
#
_entry.id   AF-A0A8R1EPC3-F1
#
_cell.length_a   1.000
_cell.length_b   1.000
_cell.length_c   1.000
_cell.angle_alpha   90.00
_cell.angle_beta   90.00
_cell.angle_gamma   90.00
#
_symmetry.space_group_name_H-M   'P 1'
#
loop_
_entity.id
_entity.type
_entity.pdbx_description
1 polymer ?
#
loop_
_entity_poly.entity_id
_entity_poly.type
_entity_poly.pdbx_seq_one_letter_code
_entity_poly.pdbx_strand_id
1 'polypeptide(L)'
;MSVRATVVKRTVSGGKGKIPEYADGTKAIFHYQTLFPIEKPEKGQQLPAEKENFNEKALFRRAKARIAAWKLDEAEEDLKLLLRNHPAAAALVAREMKIVTERRVEKQNDSRNTYSKMFKQ
;
A
#
# COMPACT_ATOMS: atom_id res chain seq x y z
N MET A 1 -14.21 -21.49 19.13
CA MET A 1 -14.51 -20.27 19.91
C MET A 1 -14.36 -19.06 18.99
N SER A 2 -15.40 -18.24 18.82
CA SER A 2 -15.35 -17.05 17.97
C SER A 2 -14.60 -15.95 18.71
N VAL A 3 -13.34 -15.71 18.35
CA VAL A 3 -12.55 -14.60 18.90
C VAL A 3 -13.15 -13.31 18.34
N ARG A 4 -13.94 -12.60 19.14
CA ARG A 4 -14.48 -11.29 18.76
C ARG A 4 -13.30 -10.36 18.50
N ALA A 5 -13.14 -9.92 17.26
CA ALA A 5 -12.16 -8.91 16.88
C ALA A 5 -12.38 -7.65 17.74
N THR A 6 -11.47 -7.39 18.68
CA THR A 6 -11.51 -6.20 19.54
C THR A 6 -10.80 -5.05 18.84
N VAL A 7 -11.47 -3.90 18.74
CA VAL A 7 -10.88 -2.67 18.22
C VAL A 7 -9.81 -2.18 19.19
N VAL A 8 -8.58 -1.99 18.70
CA VAL A 8 -7.47 -1.45 19.50
C VAL A 8 -7.07 -0.08 18.95
N LYS A 9 -6.88 0.90 19.82
CA LYS A 9 -6.39 2.24 19.46
C LYS A 9 -4.92 2.39 19.87
N ARG A 10 -4.07 2.82 18.93
CA ARG A 10 -2.65 3.10 19.13
C ARG A 10 -2.40 4.60 18.99
N THR A 11 -1.83 5.25 19.99
CA THR A 11 -1.41 6.66 19.86
C THR A 11 -0.27 6.79 18.84
N VAL A 12 -0.45 7.62 17.81
CA VAL A 12 0.49 7.79 16.67
C VAL A 12 1.69 8.63 17.08
N SER A 13 1.46 9.68 17.87
CA SER A 13 2.49 10.62 18.30
C SER A 13 2.25 10.99 19.76
N GLY A 14 2.77 10.15 20.66
CA GLY A 14 2.88 10.52 22.06
C GLY A 14 4.03 11.52 22.21
N GLY A 15 3.75 12.71 22.74
CA GLY A 15 4.81 13.63 23.17
C GLY A 15 5.73 12.90 24.16
N LYS A 16 7.06 13.05 24.01
CA LYS A 16 8.06 12.42 24.90
C LYS A 16 8.40 13.29 26.12
N GLY A 17 7.74 14.44 26.26
CA GLY A 17 7.99 15.41 27.33
C GLY A 17 7.30 15.02 28.64
N LYS A 18 7.68 15.71 29.73
CA LYS A 18 6.92 15.65 30.98
C LYS A 18 5.49 16.14 30.70
N ILE A 19 4.51 15.40 31.20
CA ILE A 19 3.10 15.75 31.08
C ILE A 19 2.90 17.07 31.83
N PRO A 20 2.41 18.14 31.17
CA PRO A 20 2.06 19.39 31.84
C PRO A 20 1.00 19.15 32.94
N GLU A 21 1.01 19.98 33.96
CA GLU A 21 -0.02 19.93 34.99
C GLU A 21 -1.33 20.44 34.38
N TYR A 22 -2.36 19.59 34.38
CA TYR A 22 -3.66 19.91 33.81
C TYR A 22 -4.69 20.07 34.92
N ALA A 23 -5.48 21.14 34.85
CA ALA A 23 -6.61 21.34 35.76
C ALA A 23 -7.70 20.29 35.50
N ASP A 24 -8.50 20.02 36.53
CA ASP A 24 -9.57 19.03 36.46
C ASP A 24 -10.60 19.39 35.39
N GLY A 25 -11.02 18.40 34.59
CA GLY A 25 -11.88 18.61 33.41
C GLY A 25 -11.15 18.92 32.10
N THR A 26 -9.82 19.01 32.09
CA THR A 26 -9.05 19.17 30.85
C THR A 26 -9.16 17.92 29.96
N LYS A 27 -9.49 18.12 28.67
CA LYS A 27 -9.54 17.03 27.68
C LYS A 27 -8.26 16.99 26.86
N ALA A 28 -7.56 15.86 26.89
CA ALA A 28 -6.43 15.61 25.99
C ALA A 28 -6.90 14.93 24.70
N ILE A 29 -6.48 15.47 23.56
CA ILE A 29 -6.78 14.92 22.23
C ILE A 29 -5.48 14.35 21.67
N PHE A 30 -5.50 13.07 21.31
CA PHE A 30 -4.35 12.40 20.71
C PHE A 30 -4.70 11.93 19.32
N HIS A 31 -3.75 12.01 18.40
CA HIS A 31 -3.83 11.29 17.13
C HIS A 31 -3.63 9.80 17.42
N TYR A 32 -4.60 8.98 17.01
CA TYR A 32 -4.54 7.53 17.18
C TYR A 32 -4.84 6.80 15.87
N GLN A 33 -4.20 5.64 15.70
CA GLN A 33 -4.47 4.68 14.65
C GLN A 33 -5.36 3.58 15.23
N THR A 34 -6.45 3.28 14.55
CA THR A 34 -7.32 2.16 14.89
C THR A 34 -6.82 0.90 14.19
N LEU A 35 -6.65 -0.17 14.96
CA LEU A 35 -6.21 -1.47 14.47
C LEU A 35 -7.29 -2.51 14.77
N PHE A 36 -7.41 -3.47 13.86
CA PHE A 36 -8.29 -4.64 13.98
C PHE A 36 -7.43 -5.90 13.96
N PRO A 37 -6.73 -6.19 15.07
CA PRO A 37 -5.86 -7.36 15.12
C PRO A 37 -6.71 -8.62 15.21
N ILE A 38 -6.22 -9.70 14.58
CA ILE A 38 -6.85 -11.02 14.61
C ILE A 38 -6.80 -11.60 16.04
N GLU A 39 -5.73 -11.32 16.76
CA GLU A 39 -5.51 -11.71 18.15
C GLU A 39 -5.36 -10.48 19.05
N LYS A 40 -5.73 -10.60 20.33
CA LYS A 40 -5.55 -9.49 21.27
C LYS A 40 -4.05 -9.32 21.56
N PRO A 41 -3.47 -8.12 21.33
CA PRO A 41 -2.09 -7.87 21.72
C PRO A 41 -1.95 -7.93 23.24
N GLU A 42 -0.86 -8.49 23.74
CA GLU A 42 -0.58 -8.49 25.18
C GLU A 42 -0.33 -7.07 25.70
N LYS A 43 -0.61 -6.81 26.98
CA LYS A 43 -0.40 -5.49 27.60
C LYS A 43 1.08 -5.09 27.50
N GLY A 44 1.36 -4.08 26.68
CA GLY A 44 2.72 -3.55 26.47
C GLY A 44 3.40 -4.02 25.19
N GLN A 45 2.79 -4.94 24.43
CA GLN A 45 3.33 -5.37 23.15
C GLN A 45 3.21 -4.24 22.12
N GLN A 46 4.33 -3.96 21.42
CA GLN A 46 4.35 -2.96 20.37
C GLN A 46 3.50 -3.45 19.19
N LEU A 47 2.39 -2.76 18.96
CA LEU A 47 1.55 -2.98 17.78
C LEU A 47 2.39 -2.78 16.51
N PRO A 48 2.28 -3.65 15.49
CA PRO A 48 3.13 -3.61 14.31
C PRO A 48 3.10 -2.20 13.70
N ALA A 49 4.27 -1.58 13.67
CA ALA A 49 4.43 -0.20 13.22
C ALA A 49 4.41 -0.08 11.70
N GLU A 50 4.69 -1.18 11.00
CA GLU A 50 4.85 -1.18 9.57
C GLU A 50 3.50 -1.38 8.89
N LYS A 51 3.16 -0.46 7.98
CA LYS A 51 2.07 -0.66 7.03
C LYS A 51 2.33 -1.99 6.34
N GLU A 52 1.39 -2.92 6.49
CA GLU A 52 1.38 -4.25 5.87
C GLU A 52 1.90 -4.20 4.42
N ASN A 53 3.19 -4.48 4.22
CA ASN A 53 3.84 -4.41 2.91
C ASN A 53 3.27 -5.43 1.92
N PHE A 54 2.53 -6.44 2.42
CA PHE A 54 1.96 -7.54 1.66
C PHE A 54 0.42 -7.54 1.63
N ASN A 55 -0.22 -6.44 2.02
CA ASN A 55 -1.68 -6.33 1.95
C ASN A 55 -2.13 -6.39 0.48
N GLU A 56 -2.98 -7.38 0.16
CA GLU A 56 -3.48 -7.65 -1.20
C GLU A 56 -4.08 -6.40 -1.86
N LYS A 57 -4.99 -5.72 -1.15
CA LYS A 57 -5.67 -4.52 -1.66
C LYS A 57 -4.69 -3.36 -1.84
N ALA A 58 -3.71 -3.22 -0.96
CA ALA A 58 -2.70 -2.17 -1.07
C ALA A 58 -1.81 -2.37 -2.29
N LEU A 59 -1.29 -3.58 -2.50
CA LEU A 59 -0.48 -3.94 -3.66
C LEU A 59 -1.24 -3.72 -4.97
N PHE A 60 -2.50 -4.18 -5.03
CA PHE A 60 -3.32 -4.02 -6.24
C PHE A 60 -3.59 -2.55 -6.57
N ARG A 61 -3.98 -1.75 -5.56
CA ARG A 61 -4.25 -0.31 -5.75
C ARG A 61 -2.99 0.45 -6.15
N ARG A 62 -1.83 0.10 -5.57
CA ARG A 62 -0.53 0.71 -5.90
C ARG A 62 -0.10 0.36 -7.34
N ALA A 63 -0.24 -0.90 -7.74
CA ALA A 63 0.02 -1.33 -9.12
C ALA A 63 -0.83 -0.53 -10.11
N LYS A 64 -2.14 -0.41 -9.87
CA LYS A 64 -3.05 0.33 -10.74
C LYS A 64 -2.69 1.82 -10.85
N ALA A 65 -2.29 2.45 -9.74
CA ALA A 65 -1.81 3.83 -9.74
C ALA A 65 -0.50 3.98 -10.55
N ARG A 66 0.43 3.02 -10.43
CA ARG A 66 1.69 2.99 -11.19
C ARG A 66 1.47 2.79 -12.69
N ILE A 67 0.53 1.92 -13.06
CA ILE A 67 0.08 1.75 -14.45
C ILE A 67 -0.40 3.11 -14.98
N ALA A 68 -1.32 3.78 -14.27
CA ALA A 68 -1.82 5.10 -14.64
C ALA A 68 -0.72 6.16 -14.76
N ALA A 69 0.30 6.11 -13.91
CA ALA A 69 1.46 7.00 -13.92
C ALA A 69 2.57 6.59 -14.90
N TRP A 70 2.34 5.60 -15.78
CA TRP A 70 3.34 5.09 -16.75
C TRP A 70 4.63 4.51 -16.12
N LYS A 71 4.57 4.12 -14.84
CA LYS A 71 5.63 3.39 -14.12
C LYS A 71 5.46 1.89 -14.29
N LEU A 72 5.64 1.41 -15.52
CA LEU A 72 5.28 0.04 -15.94
C LEU A 72 6.11 -1.04 -15.23
N ASP A 73 7.40 -0.81 -15.02
CA ASP A 73 8.29 -1.79 -14.35
C ASP A 73 7.95 -1.94 -12.87
N GLU A 74 7.73 -0.82 -12.17
CA GLU A 74 7.32 -0.85 -10.76
C GLU A 74 5.92 -1.47 -10.57
N ALA A 75 5.02 -1.31 -11.57
CA ALA A 75 3.70 -1.91 -11.53
C ALA A 75 3.76 -3.43 -11.68
N GLU A 76 4.62 -3.94 -12.57
CA GLU A 76 4.84 -5.37 -12.75
C GLU A 76 5.36 -6.03 -11.47
N GLU A 77 6.30 -5.38 -10.77
CA GLU A 77 6.83 -5.90 -9.50
C GLU A 77 5.76 -5.96 -8.40
N ASP A 78 4.86 -4.98 -8.32
CA ASP A 78 3.72 -5.05 -7.39
C ASP A 78 2.77 -6.20 -7.71
N LEU A 79 2.51 -6.46 -8.99
CA LEU A 79 1.64 -7.53 -9.45
C LEU A 79 2.25 -8.91 -9.21
N LYS A 80 3.56 -9.07 -9.45
CA LYS A 80 4.31 -10.29 -9.10
C LYS A 80 4.31 -10.53 -7.59
N LEU A 81 4.53 -9.48 -6.81
CA LEU A 81 4.49 -9.57 -5.34
C LEU A 81 3.10 -9.98 -4.84
N LEU A 82 2.05 -9.43 -5.45
CA LEU A 82 0.67 -9.81 -5.15
C LEU A 82 0.45 -11.29 -5.43
N LEU A 83 0.82 -11.77 -6.63
CA LEU A 83 0.63 -13.17 -7.03
C LEU A 83 1.39 -14.15 -6.13
N ARG A 84 2.61 -13.79 -5.71
CA ARG A 84 3.45 -14.60 -4.82
C ARG A 84 2.78 -14.83 -3.45
N ASN A 85 2.16 -13.80 -2.90
CA ASN A 85 1.57 -13.87 -1.56
C ASN A 85 0.10 -14.31 -1.60
N HIS A 86 -0.62 -13.99 -2.68
CA HIS A 86 -2.06 -14.21 -2.85
C HIS A 86 -2.36 -14.88 -4.21
N PRO A 87 -2.22 -16.20 -4.33
CA PRO A 87 -2.43 -16.91 -5.59
C PRO A 87 -3.88 -16.84 -6.10
N ALA A 88 -4.86 -16.62 -5.21
CA ALA A 88 -6.27 -16.48 -5.57
C ALA A 88 -6.56 -15.29 -6.50
N ALA A 89 -5.69 -14.27 -6.51
CA ALA A 89 -5.85 -13.07 -7.32
C ALA A 89 -5.30 -13.21 -8.76
N ALA A 90 -4.87 -14.41 -9.18
CA ALA A 90 -4.23 -14.65 -10.47
C ALA A 90 -5.02 -14.10 -11.67
N ALA A 91 -6.34 -14.29 -11.70
CA ALA A 91 -7.18 -13.80 -12.79
C ALA A 91 -7.20 -12.26 -12.90
N LEU A 92 -7.19 -11.55 -11.77
CA LEU A 92 -7.12 -10.09 -11.73
C LEU A 92 -5.74 -9.60 -12.17
N VAL A 93 -4.68 -10.23 -11.65
CA VAL A 93 -3.30 -9.91 -12.00
C VAL A 93 -3.05 -10.10 -13.50
N ALA A 94 -3.54 -11.19 -14.10
CA ALA A 94 -3.38 -11.44 -15.53
C ALA A 94 -3.98 -10.33 -16.40
N ARG A 95 -5.14 -9.77 -16.01
CA ARG A 95 -5.77 -8.64 -16.72
C ARG A 95 -4.90 -7.39 -16.67
N GLU A 96 -4.40 -7.03 -15.50
CA GLU A 96 -3.56 -5.84 -15.33
C GLU A 96 -2.19 -6.01 -15.99
N MET A 97 -1.60 -7.22 -15.94
CA MET A 97 -0.37 -7.55 -16.65
C MET A 97 -0.51 -7.39 -18.17
N LYS A 98 -1.66 -7.77 -18.75
CA LYS A 98 -1.94 -7.54 -20.17
C LYS A 98 -1.87 -6.04 -20.52
N ILE A 99 -2.50 -5.19 -19.71
CA ILE A 99 -2.48 -3.73 -19.88
C ILE A 99 -1.04 -3.19 -19.81
N VAL A 100 -0.23 -3.68 -18.89
CA VAL A 100 1.19 -3.29 -18.78
C VAL A 100 1.96 -3.65 -20.06
N THR A 101 1.75 -4.85 -20.59
CA THR A 101 2.42 -5.29 -21.83
C THR A 101 2.01 -4.46 -23.04
N GLU A 102 0.72 -4.15 -23.18
CA GLU A 102 0.20 -3.30 -24.26
C GLU A 102 0.82 -1.90 -24.19
N ARG A 103 0.85 -1.27 -23.01
CA ARG A 103 1.47 0.05 -22.81
C ARG A 103 2.98 0.08 -23.06
N ARG A 104 3.69 -1.03 -22.81
CA ARG A 104 5.13 -1.12 -23.16
C ARG A 104 5.31 -1.09 -24.68
N VAL A 105 4.48 -1.83 -25.42
CA VAL A 105 4.54 -1.85 -26.88
C VAL A 105 4.20 -0.48 -27.45
N GLU A 106 3.17 0.19 -26.92
CA GLU A 106 2.83 1.58 -27.28
C GLU A 106 4.01 2.52 -27.08
N LYS A 107 4.58 2.54 -25.86
CA LYS A 107 5.73 3.39 -25.54
C LYS A 107 6.94 3.12 -26.46
N GLN A 108 7.19 1.86 -26.79
CA GLN A 108 8.28 1.48 -27.69
C GLN A 108 8.01 1.93 -29.13
N ASN A 109 6.78 1.77 -29.63
CA ASN A 109 6.37 2.19 -30.96
C ASN A 109 6.42 3.72 -31.10
N ASP A 110 5.94 4.45 -30.09
CA ASP A 110 5.99 5.92 -30.05
C ASP A 110 7.43 6.42 -30.08
N SER A 111 8.30 5.81 -29.27
CA SER A 111 9.73 6.12 -29.26
C SER A 111 10.36 5.83 -30.63
N ARG A 112 10.13 4.64 -31.19
CA ARG A 112 10.65 4.23 -32.51
C ARG A 112 10.20 5.19 -33.61
N ASN A 113 8.92 5.54 -33.66
CA ASN A 113 8.35 6.45 -34.65
C ASN A 113 8.93 7.86 -34.52
N THR A 114 9.10 8.33 -33.29
CA THR A 114 9.68 9.65 -32.98
C THR A 114 11.13 9.70 -33.46
N TYR A 115 11.97 8.74 -33.05
CA TYR A 115 13.36 8.68 -33.50
C TYR A 115 13.48 8.50 -35.01
N SER A 116 12.66 7.64 -35.63
CA SER A 116 12.69 7.46 -37.09
C SER A 116 12.39 8.75 -37.86
N LYS A 117 11.51 9.61 -37.35
CA LYS A 117 11.19 10.92 -37.97
C LYS A 117 12.30 11.96 -37.77
N MET A 118 13.04 11.90 -36.66
CA MET A 118 14.14 12.83 -36.35
C MET A 118 15.31 12.74 -37.34
N PHE A 119 15.51 11.60 -38.01
CA PHE A 119 16.66 11.35 -38.89
C PHE A 119 16.32 11.31 -40.40
N LYS A 120 15.10 11.68 -40.81
CA LYS A 120 14.78 11.80 -42.24
C LYS A 120 15.28 13.16 -42.76
N GLN A 121 16.33 13.13 -43.58
CA GLN A 121 16.74 14.25 -44.46
C GLN A 121 15.91 14.25 -45.74
#